data_AF-A0A9D6EQF0-F1
#
_entry.id   AF-A0A9D6EQF0-F1
#
_cell.length_a   1.000
_cell.length_b   1.000
_cell.length_c   1.000
_cell.angle_alpha   90.00
_cell.angle_beta   90.00
_cell.angle_gamma   90.00
#
_symmetry.space_group_name_H-M   'P 1'
#
loop_
_entity.id
_entity.type
_entity.pdbx_description
1 polymer ?
#
loop_
_entity_poly.entity_id
_entity_poly.type
_entity_poly.pdbx_seq_one_letter_code
_entity_poly.pdbx_strand_id
1 'polypeptide(L)'
;MLKKYCYRIPKFPPKAYIAMVPLVVEEEIVHIHPFYLLQKTIAEIVMDIRLIRNEYENKDFRIDDVLIIMPVLFHSYVPLKRIYWNDPWITFDPEMRADEFARILDYSDFYRILVTPSLTEKKEEVFAAATPFYKTAKDKDIENFMLTTDFPVDETAKFAALYEPQKPFELEWRKDEHKYADLQDPKSAKN
;
A
#
# COMPACT_ATOMS: atom_id res chain seq x y z
N MET A 1 9.15 -22.63 22.93
CA MET A 1 9.58 -21.21 22.94
C MET A 1 8.34 -20.34 22.95
N LEU A 2 8.21 -19.41 23.90
CA LEU A 2 7.12 -18.41 23.87
C LEU A 2 7.36 -17.47 22.68
N LYS A 3 6.42 -17.44 21.73
CA LYS A 3 6.45 -16.51 20.58
C LYS A 3 6.44 -15.08 21.14
N LYS A 4 7.44 -14.28 20.79
CA LYS A 4 7.54 -12.88 21.23
C LYS A 4 6.68 -12.02 20.31
N TYR A 5 5.65 -11.37 20.86
CA TYR A 5 4.81 -10.41 20.14
C TYR A 5 5.24 -8.98 20.45
N CYS A 6 4.97 -8.05 19.54
CA CYS A 6 4.99 -6.61 19.78
C CYS A 6 6.28 -6.04 20.40
N TYR A 7 7.46 -6.50 19.95
CA TYR A 7 8.75 -6.06 20.49
C TYR A 7 9.58 -5.20 19.54
N ARG A 8 9.39 -5.35 18.23
CA ARG A 8 10.13 -4.63 17.18
C ARG A 8 9.44 -3.30 16.90
N ILE A 9 10.20 -2.22 16.83
CA ILE A 9 9.68 -0.90 16.42
C ILE A 9 9.93 -0.76 14.91
N PRO A 10 8.87 -0.77 14.06
CA PRO A 10 9.02 -0.62 12.62
C PRO A 10 9.56 0.75 12.23
N LYS A 11 10.34 0.82 11.14
CA LYS A 11 10.89 2.09 10.63
C LYS A 11 10.05 2.62 9.48
N PHE A 12 8.88 3.14 9.81
CA PHE A 12 7.97 3.73 8.83
C PHE A 12 8.63 4.91 8.10
N PRO A 13 8.56 4.96 6.76
CA PRO A 13 9.07 6.11 6.00
C PRO A 13 8.24 7.37 6.30
N PRO A 14 8.87 8.54 6.50
CA PRO A 14 8.12 9.78 6.76
C PRO A 14 7.22 10.20 5.58
N LYS A 15 7.60 9.81 4.36
CA LYS A 15 6.85 10.00 3.13
C LYS A 15 6.91 8.71 2.31
N ALA A 16 5.78 8.32 1.73
CA ALA A 16 5.69 7.22 0.79
C ALA A 16 4.63 7.55 -0.28
N TYR A 17 4.36 6.58 -1.14
CA TYR A 17 3.43 6.68 -2.26
C TYR A 17 2.59 5.42 -2.34
N ILE A 18 1.32 5.60 -2.69
CA ILE A 18 0.41 4.54 -3.10
C ILE A 18 0.13 4.76 -4.58
N ALA A 19 0.38 3.73 -5.38
CA ALA A 19 0.04 3.75 -6.79
C ALA A 19 -1.36 3.17 -6.96
N MET A 20 -2.21 3.85 -7.72
CA MET A 20 -3.47 3.32 -8.20
C MET A 20 -3.32 3.05 -9.69
N VAL A 21 -3.68 1.85 -10.10
CA VAL A 21 -3.42 1.29 -11.42
C VAL A 21 -4.75 1.16 -12.17
N PRO A 22 -5.06 2.08 -13.10
CA PRO A 22 -6.21 1.92 -13.95
C PRO A 22 -6.02 0.70 -14.86
N LEU A 23 -7.00 -0.19 -14.85
CA LEU A 23 -7.10 -1.34 -15.74
C LEU A 23 -8.08 -0.99 -16.86
N VAL A 24 -7.67 -1.25 -18.09
CA VAL A 24 -8.40 -0.86 -19.30
C VAL A 24 -8.76 -2.07 -20.14
N VAL A 25 -10.00 -2.08 -20.65
CA VAL A 25 -10.53 -3.02 -21.64
C VAL A 25 -11.13 -2.19 -22.77
N GLU A 26 -10.81 -2.51 -24.03
CA GLU A 26 -11.37 -1.81 -25.20
C GLU A 26 -11.33 -0.27 -25.12
N GLU A 27 -10.24 0.28 -24.57
CA GLU A 27 -10.00 1.73 -24.36
C GLU A 27 -10.76 2.39 -23.18
N GLU A 28 -11.59 1.65 -22.45
CA GLU A 28 -12.27 2.15 -21.26
C GLU A 28 -11.62 1.68 -19.95
N ILE A 29 -11.48 2.59 -18.98
CA ILE A 29 -11.06 2.23 -17.62
C ILE A 29 -12.21 1.49 -16.94
N VAL A 30 -12.00 0.21 -16.66
CA VAL A 30 -13.01 -0.66 -16.04
C VAL A 30 -12.82 -0.84 -14.54
N HIS A 31 -11.59 -0.64 -14.04
CA HIS A 31 -11.26 -0.80 -12.64
C HIS A 31 -10.02 0.02 -12.25
N ILE A 32 -9.95 0.47 -11.00
CA ILE A 32 -8.74 1.11 -10.43
C ILE A 32 -8.20 0.21 -9.34
N HIS A 33 -7.05 -0.42 -9.59
CA HIS A 33 -6.42 -1.34 -8.66
C HIS A 33 -5.35 -0.63 -7.80
N PRO A 34 -5.55 -0.45 -6.49
CA PRO A 34 -4.51 0.08 -5.60
C PRO A 34 -3.36 -0.93 -5.37
N PHE A 35 -2.12 -0.45 -5.47
CA PHE A 35 -0.98 -1.12 -4.87
C PHE A 35 -0.99 -0.91 -3.37
N TYR A 36 -1.34 -1.98 -2.66
CA TYR A 36 -1.43 -1.94 -1.21
C TYR A 36 -0.08 -1.81 -0.51
N LEU A 37 1.04 -2.07 -1.18
CA LEU A 37 2.37 -1.82 -0.60
C LEU A 37 2.77 -0.36 -0.79
N LEU A 38 3.21 0.27 0.29
CA LEU A 38 3.77 1.62 0.25
C LEU A 38 5.11 1.61 -0.48
N GLN A 39 5.21 2.45 -1.49
CA GLN A 39 6.43 2.68 -2.25
C GLN A 39 7.15 3.91 -1.70
N LYS A 40 8.46 3.83 -1.50
CA LYS A 40 9.27 4.94 -0.98
C LYS A 40 9.63 5.92 -2.09
N THR A 41 9.65 5.47 -3.33
CA THR A 41 10.02 6.28 -4.49
C THR A 41 9.11 6.00 -5.69
N ILE A 42 9.06 6.95 -6.63
CA ILE A 42 8.37 6.75 -7.92
C ILE A 42 9.05 5.65 -8.74
N ALA A 43 10.37 5.49 -8.61
CA ALA A 43 11.10 4.43 -9.30
C ALA A 43 10.64 3.04 -8.88
N GLU A 44 10.40 2.82 -7.58
CA GLU A 44 9.86 1.55 -7.07
C GLU A 44 8.47 1.27 -7.68
N ILE A 45 7.60 2.29 -7.78
CA ILE A 45 6.29 2.16 -8.46
C ILE A 45 6.48 1.70 -9.91
N VAL A 46 7.32 2.37 -10.69
CA VAL A 46 7.54 2.04 -12.10
C VAL A 46 8.12 0.63 -12.25
N MET A 47 9.03 0.23 -11.36
CA MET A 47 9.58 -1.13 -11.36
C MET A 47 8.48 -2.17 -11.09
N ASP A 48 7.65 -1.97 -10.08
CA ASP A 48 6.58 -2.92 -9.74
C ASP A 48 5.55 -3.04 -10.87
N ILE A 49 5.18 -1.91 -11.49
CA ILE A 49 4.26 -1.89 -12.64
C ILE A 49 4.82 -2.68 -13.82
N ARG A 50 6.12 -2.54 -14.12
CA ARG A 50 6.77 -3.31 -15.18
C ARG A 50 6.76 -4.81 -14.89
N LEU A 51 6.92 -5.21 -13.63
CA LEU A 51 6.89 -6.61 -13.23
C LEU A 51 5.50 -7.22 -13.43
N ILE A 52 4.44 -6.51 -12.98
CA ILE A 52 3.08 -7.03 -13.06
C ILE A 52 2.41 -6.86 -14.43
N ARG A 53 2.91 -5.95 -15.28
CA ARG A 53 2.35 -5.68 -16.61
C ARG A 53 2.12 -6.96 -17.41
N ASN A 54 3.12 -7.84 -17.43
CA ASN A 54 3.05 -9.11 -18.16
C ASN A 54 1.98 -10.05 -17.61
N GLU A 55 1.61 -9.93 -16.33
CA GLU A 55 0.56 -10.75 -15.72
C GLU A 55 -0.84 -10.28 -16.09
N TYR A 56 -1.03 -8.97 -16.29
CA TYR A 56 -2.32 -8.36 -16.67
C TYR A 56 -2.56 -8.40 -18.18
N GLU A 57 -1.55 -8.13 -19.01
CA GLU A 57 -1.69 -8.13 -20.48
C GLU A 57 -2.13 -9.50 -21.06
N ASN A 58 -1.95 -10.58 -20.30
CA ASN A 58 -2.40 -11.93 -20.68
C ASN A 58 -3.86 -12.26 -20.30
N LYS A 59 -4.60 -11.31 -19.70
CA LYS A 59 -5.95 -11.52 -19.13
C LYS A 59 -7.04 -10.61 -19.73
N ASP A 60 -6.88 -10.14 -20.96
CA ASP A 60 -7.77 -9.17 -21.64
C ASP A 60 -7.82 -7.77 -21.02
N PHE A 61 -6.99 -7.49 -20.00
CA PHE A 61 -6.81 -6.16 -19.41
C PHE A 61 -5.45 -5.60 -19.82
N ARG A 62 -5.37 -4.29 -20.07
CA ARG A 62 -4.09 -3.56 -20.08
C ARG A 62 -4.01 -2.63 -18.89
N ILE A 63 -2.80 -2.42 -18.39
CA ILE A 63 -2.53 -1.29 -17.49
C ILE A 63 -2.54 -0.01 -18.33
N ASP A 64 -3.25 1.03 -17.88
CA ASP A 64 -3.23 2.31 -18.58
C ASP A 64 -1.83 2.94 -18.57
N ASP A 65 -1.51 3.74 -19.59
CA ASP A 65 -0.21 4.43 -19.68
C ASP A 65 -0.04 5.51 -18.60
N VAL A 66 -1.14 5.91 -17.95
CA VAL A 66 -1.18 6.85 -16.83
C VAL A 66 -1.58 6.15 -15.54
N LEU A 67 -0.75 6.31 -14.50
CA LEU A 67 -1.07 5.89 -13.13
C LEU A 67 -1.52 7.08 -12.31
N ILE A 68 -2.33 6.82 -11.27
CA ILE A 68 -2.66 7.83 -10.27
C ILE A 68 -1.80 7.57 -9.04
N ILE A 69 -0.93 8.52 -8.70
CA ILE A 69 -0.02 8.41 -7.57
C ILE A 69 -0.51 9.28 -6.43
N MET A 70 -0.70 8.67 -5.27
CA MET A 70 -1.11 9.37 -4.06
C MET A 70 0.07 9.42 -3.07
N PRO A 71 0.70 10.58 -2.85
CA PRO A 71 1.66 10.73 -1.78
C PRO A 71 0.97 10.55 -0.44
N VAL A 72 1.65 9.91 0.50
CA VAL A 72 1.16 9.72 1.87
C VAL A 72 2.25 10.14 2.86
N LEU A 73 1.86 10.85 3.90
CA LEU A 73 2.78 11.35 4.94
C LEU A 73 2.51 10.63 6.26
N PHE A 74 3.57 10.20 6.94
CA PHE A 74 3.44 9.61 8.26
C PHE A 74 2.82 10.62 9.23
N HIS A 75 1.77 10.20 9.94
CA HIS A 75 1.07 11.05 10.91
C HIS A 75 1.32 10.56 12.35
N SER A 76 0.96 9.32 12.66
CA SER A 76 1.05 8.82 14.04
C SER A 76 1.19 7.30 14.11
N TYR A 77 1.66 6.80 15.25
CA TYR A 77 1.70 5.38 15.56
C TYR A 77 0.36 4.88 16.11
N VAL A 78 0.04 3.62 15.82
CA VAL A 78 -1.06 2.87 16.42
C VAL A 78 -0.48 1.67 17.16
N PRO A 79 -0.60 1.58 18.51
CA PRO A 79 -0.08 0.44 19.26
C PRO A 79 -0.75 -0.87 18.86
N LEU A 80 0.07 -1.89 18.57
CA LEU A 80 -0.41 -3.24 18.32
C LEU A 80 -0.50 -4.04 19.62
N LYS A 81 -1.50 -4.91 19.71
CA LYS A 81 -1.76 -5.76 20.88
C LYS A 81 -1.82 -7.21 20.42
N ARG A 82 -1.29 -8.12 21.24
CA ARG A 82 -1.29 -9.58 20.96
C ARG A 82 -2.66 -10.13 20.60
N ILE A 83 -3.74 -9.55 21.11
CA ILE A 83 -5.11 -10.01 20.83
C ILE A 83 -5.52 -9.86 19.36
N TYR A 84 -4.84 -9.01 18.58
CA TYR A 84 -5.14 -8.78 17.14
C TYR A 84 -4.77 -9.96 16.23
N TRP A 85 -4.07 -10.98 16.74
CA TRP A 85 -3.72 -12.19 16.00
C TRP A 85 -4.56 -13.41 16.40
N ASN A 86 -5.60 -13.22 17.22
CA ASN A 86 -6.47 -14.30 17.67
C ASN A 86 -7.70 -14.39 16.78
N ASP A 87 -7.83 -15.49 16.03
CA ASP A 87 -9.03 -15.95 15.32
C ASP A 87 -9.84 -14.82 14.64
N PRO A 88 -9.28 -14.12 13.63
CA PRO A 88 -10.05 -13.17 12.85
C PRO A 88 -11.20 -13.89 12.14
N TRP A 89 -12.36 -13.25 12.06
CA TRP A 89 -13.58 -13.85 11.48
C TRP A 89 -14.13 -13.08 10.28
N ILE A 90 -13.54 -11.94 9.93
CA ILE A 90 -13.85 -11.19 8.71
C ILE A 90 -12.72 -11.44 7.72
N THR A 91 -13.04 -12.20 6.67
CA THR A 91 -12.14 -12.39 5.54
C THR A 91 -12.08 -11.10 4.72
N PHE A 92 -10.86 -10.71 4.42
CA PHE A 92 -10.52 -9.55 3.65
C PHE A 92 -11.03 -9.63 2.18
N ASP A 93 -11.82 -8.64 1.72
CA ASP A 93 -12.35 -8.54 0.35
C ASP A 93 -11.54 -7.54 -0.51
N PRO A 94 -10.84 -8.00 -1.55
CA PRO A 94 -10.05 -7.13 -2.44
C PRO A 94 -10.86 -6.09 -3.22
N GLU A 95 -12.09 -6.40 -3.64
CA GLU A 95 -12.91 -5.48 -4.44
C GLU A 95 -13.42 -4.33 -3.58
N MET A 96 -13.95 -4.64 -2.39
CA MET A 96 -14.41 -3.63 -1.44
C MET A 96 -13.30 -2.63 -1.10
N ARG A 97 -12.05 -3.10 -0.96
CA ARG A 97 -10.92 -2.21 -0.66
C ARG A 97 -10.49 -1.39 -1.86
N ALA A 98 -10.52 -1.95 -3.06
CA ALA A 98 -10.27 -1.16 -4.26
C ALA A 98 -11.24 0.02 -4.33
N ASP A 99 -12.52 -0.20 -4.02
CA ASP A 99 -13.54 0.85 -3.94
C ASP A 99 -13.26 1.86 -2.81
N GLU A 100 -12.85 1.41 -1.62
CA GLU A 100 -12.44 2.29 -0.53
C GLU A 100 -11.28 3.20 -0.93
N PHE A 101 -10.27 2.64 -1.59
CA PHE A 101 -9.09 3.36 -2.07
C PHE A 101 -9.39 4.23 -3.31
N ALA A 102 -10.41 3.90 -4.11
CA ALA A 102 -10.88 4.79 -5.15
C ALA A 102 -11.53 6.05 -4.54
N ARG A 103 -12.35 5.89 -3.50
CA ARG A 103 -13.04 7.02 -2.84
C ARG A 103 -12.09 8.05 -2.23
N ILE A 104 -10.93 7.64 -1.73
CA ILE A 104 -9.97 8.59 -1.16
C ILE A 104 -9.29 9.48 -2.21
N LEU A 105 -9.36 9.14 -3.50
CA LEU A 105 -8.80 9.98 -4.57
C LEU A 105 -9.52 11.33 -4.67
N ASP A 106 -10.84 11.32 -4.50
CA ASP A 106 -11.67 12.52 -4.57
C ASP A 106 -11.75 13.28 -3.23
N TYR A 107 -11.47 12.58 -2.12
CA TYR A 107 -11.74 13.07 -0.77
C TYR A 107 -10.55 12.92 0.18
N SER A 108 -9.31 12.97 -0.31
CA SER A 108 -8.09 12.69 0.47
C SER A 108 -8.04 13.43 1.81
N ASP A 109 -8.51 14.68 1.84
CA ASP A 109 -8.49 15.52 3.04
C ASP A 109 -9.36 15.00 4.20
N PHE A 110 -10.27 14.07 3.95
CA PHE A 110 -11.16 13.49 4.95
C PHE A 110 -10.63 12.20 5.57
N TYR A 111 -9.55 11.62 5.03
CA TYR A 111 -9.09 10.29 5.41
C TYR A 111 -7.71 10.26 6.06
N ARG A 112 -7.45 9.16 6.76
CA ARG A 112 -6.13 8.64 7.14
C ARG A 112 -6.08 7.18 6.74
N ILE A 113 -4.91 6.69 6.38
CA ILE A 113 -4.72 5.32 5.94
C ILE A 113 -4.02 4.56 7.05
N LEU A 114 -4.62 3.46 7.51
CA LEU A 114 -3.97 2.52 8.40
C LEU A 114 -2.94 1.73 7.59
N VAL A 115 -1.70 1.72 8.07
CA VAL A 115 -0.57 1.05 7.44
C VAL A 115 0.02 0.05 8.44
N THR A 116 0.07 -1.22 8.04
CA THR A 116 0.61 -2.30 8.87
C THR A 116 1.98 -2.74 8.34
N PRO A 117 2.92 -3.07 9.23
CA PRO A 117 4.17 -3.70 8.83
C PRO A 117 3.90 -5.16 8.46
N SER A 118 4.57 -5.63 7.42
CA SER A 118 4.61 -7.03 7.01
C SER A 118 6.04 -7.42 6.62
N LEU A 119 6.26 -8.71 6.42
CA LEU A 119 7.55 -9.25 5.99
C LEU A 119 7.36 -9.95 4.65
N THR A 120 8.26 -9.69 3.71
CA THR A 120 8.35 -10.49 2.48
C THR A 120 8.84 -11.90 2.79
N GLU A 121 8.79 -12.81 1.81
CA GLU A 121 9.39 -14.15 1.93
C GLU A 121 10.88 -14.10 2.29
N LYS A 122 11.58 -13.03 1.87
CA LYS A 122 12.99 -12.77 2.19
C LYS A 122 13.20 -12.11 3.56
N LYS A 123 12.14 -11.95 4.34
CA LYS A 123 12.12 -11.27 5.66
C LYS A 123 12.49 -9.79 5.59
N GLU A 124 12.23 -9.16 4.45
CA GLU A 124 12.39 -7.71 4.30
C GLU A 124 11.13 -7.02 4.82
N GLU A 125 11.31 -5.93 5.56
CA GLU A 125 10.18 -5.14 6.06
C GLU A 125 9.53 -4.36 4.91
N VAL A 126 8.23 -4.58 4.75
CA VAL A 126 7.35 -3.83 3.86
C VAL A 126 6.18 -3.25 4.65
N PHE A 127 5.54 -2.23 4.09
CA PHE A 127 4.43 -1.54 4.73
C PHE A 127 3.21 -1.61 3.84
N ALA A 128 2.13 -2.19 4.34
CA ALA A 128 0.91 -2.38 3.58
C ALA A 128 -0.20 -1.43 4.07
N ALA A 129 -0.78 -0.67 3.15
CA ALA A 129 -1.88 0.26 3.36
C ALA A 129 -3.20 -0.49 3.55
N ALA A 130 -3.48 -0.93 4.78
CA ALA A 130 -4.58 -1.82 5.19
C ALA A 130 -5.99 -1.32 4.81
N THR A 131 -6.37 -0.10 5.19
CA THR A 131 -7.68 0.47 4.87
C THR A 131 -7.68 1.98 5.20
N PRO A 132 -8.44 2.80 4.47
CA PRO A 132 -8.68 4.18 4.84
C PRO A 132 -9.76 4.32 5.93
N PHE A 133 -9.49 5.17 6.92
CA PHE A 133 -10.44 5.62 7.94
C PHE A 133 -10.71 7.10 7.75
N TYR A 134 -11.94 7.56 8.03
CA TYR A 134 -12.18 8.99 8.19
C TYR A 134 -11.30 9.56 9.30
N LYS A 135 -10.83 10.81 9.17
CA LYS A 135 -10.07 11.51 10.22
C LYS A 135 -10.82 11.62 11.55
N THR A 136 -12.14 11.53 11.51
CA THR A 136 -13.04 11.52 12.68
C THR A 136 -13.21 10.14 13.31
N ALA A 137 -12.66 9.08 12.71
CA ALA A 137 -12.70 7.73 13.28
C ALA A 137 -12.00 7.72 14.65
N LYS A 138 -12.59 6.99 15.59
CA LYS A 138 -12.05 6.85 16.94
C LYS A 138 -11.04 5.72 16.94
N ASP A 139 -10.15 5.72 17.94
CA ASP A 139 -9.20 4.62 18.14
C ASP A 139 -9.91 3.26 18.20
N LYS A 140 -11.10 3.21 18.80
CA LYS A 140 -11.93 1.99 18.86
C LYS A 140 -12.30 1.43 17.48
N ASP A 141 -12.49 2.29 16.47
CA ASP A 141 -12.82 1.84 15.12
C ASP A 141 -11.62 1.12 14.48
N ILE A 142 -10.41 1.66 14.70
CA ILE A 142 -9.16 1.04 14.29
C ILE A 142 -8.92 -0.27 15.06
N GLU A 143 -9.15 -0.27 16.39
CA GLU A 143 -9.02 -1.48 17.20
C GLU A 143 -10.00 -2.57 16.76
N ASN A 144 -11.25 -2.21 16.45
CA ASN A 144 -12.25 -3.14 15.94
C ASN A 144 -11.78 -3.76 14.63
N PHE A 145 -11.32 -2.94 13.67
CA PHE A 145 -10.74 -3.46 12.43
C PHE A 145 -9.65 -4.50 12.73
N MET A 146 -8.64 -4.12 13.52
CA MET A 146 -7.52 -4.99 13.88
C MET A 146 -7.91 -6.27 14.62
N LEU A 147 -9.04 -6.28 15.34
CA LEU A 147 -9.55 -7.47 16.04
C LEU A 147 -10.28 -8.43 15.12
N THR A 148 -10.90 -7.93 14.05
CA THR A 148 -11.85 -8.73 13.26
C THR A 148 -11.29 -9.18 11.91
N THR A 149 -10.36 -8.42 11.34
CA THR A 149 -9.82 -8.67 10.00
C THR A 149 -8.64 -9.65 10.03
N ASP A 150 -8.55 -10.49 9.01
CA ASP A 150 -7.39 -11.35 8.76
C ASP A 150 -6.25 -10.65 7.97
N PHE A 151 -6.29 -9.30 7.85
CA PHE A 151 -5.25 -8.57 7.13
C PHE A 151 -3.86 -8.84 7.73
N PRO A 152 -2.84 -9.20 6.91
CA PRO A 152 -1.55 -9.61 7.41
C PRO A 152 -0.83 -8.48 8.15
N VAL A 153 -0.39 -8.77 9.38
CA VAL A 153 0.42 -7.90 10.22
C VAL A 153 1.54 -8.71 10.87
N ASP A 154 2.77 -8.21 10.77
CA ASP A 154 3.93 -8.79 11.45
C ASP A 154 3.71 -8.83 12.97
N GLU A 155 3.59 -10.03 13.53
CA GLU A 155 3.38 -10.28 14.96
C GLU A 155 4.48 -9.71 15.86
N THR A 156 5.68 -9.52 15.32
CA THR A 156 6.80 -8.95 16.05
C THR A 156 6.68 -7.44 16.19
N ALA A 157 5.89 -6.78 15.34
CA ALA A 157 5.77 -5.33 15.31
C ALA A 157 4.98 -4.78 16.50
N LYS A 158 5.53 -3.72 17.09
CA LYS A 158 4.94 -3.01 18.23
C LYS A 158 3.89 -1.98 17.79
N PHE A 159 3.99 -1.50 16.56
CA PHE A 159 3.14 -0.41 16.05
C PHE A 159 2.72 -0.66 14.60
N ALA A 160 1.47 -0.30 14.29
CA ALA A 160 1.05 0.13 12.96
C ALA A 160 1.20 1.67 12.86
N ALA A 161 0.86 2.24 11.72
CA ALA A 161 0.93 3.68 11.50
C ALA A 161 -0.35 4.21 10.84
N LEU A 162 -0.69 5.46 11.12
CA LEU A 162 -1.63 6.24 10.33
C LEU A 162 -0.84 7.16 9.43
N TYR A 163 -1.22 7.19 8.15
CA TYR A 163 -0.71 8.11 7.16
C TYR A 163 -1.79 9.07 6.68
N GLU A 164 -1.41 10.30 6.37
CA GLU A 164 -2.28 11.29 5.75
C GLU A 164 -2.08 11.29 4.23
N PRO A 165 -3.10 10.89 3.45
CA PRO A 165 -3.04 11.01 2.01
C PRO A 165 -3.00 12.48 1.61
N GLN A 166 -2.17 12.76 0.62
CA GLN A 166 -2.04 14.07 -0.02
C GLN A 166 -2.76 14.06 -1.35
N LYS A 167 -2.91 15.24 -1.96
CA LYS A 167 -3.51 15.38 -3.28
C LYS A 167 -2.82 14.44 -4.29
N PRO A 168 -3.58 13.56 -4.99
CA PRO A 168 -3.02 12.67 -5.99
C PRO A 168 -2.56 13.43 -7.24
N PHE A 169 -1.66 12.82 -8.01
CA PHE A 169 -1.18 13.33 -9.28
C PHE A 169 -1.02 12.19 -10.28
N GLU A 170 -1.04 12.52 -11.56
CA GLU A 170 -0.89 11.56 -12.65
C GLU A 170 0.60 11.33 -12.99
N LEU A 171 0.93 10.07 -13.30
CA LEU A 171 2.27 9.67 -13.75
C LEU A 171 2.16 8.91 -15.07
N GLU A 172 2.75 9.48 -16.13
CA GLU A 172 2.90 8.82 -17.43
C GLU A 172 4.07 7.80 -17.40
N TRP A 173 3.86 6.67 -16.71
CA TRP A 173 4.92 5.72 -16.39
C TRP A 173 5.61 5.10 -17.61
N ARG A 174 4.90 4.98 -18.74
CA ARG A 174 5.43 4.38 -19.97
C ARG A 174 6.37 5.31 -20.73
N LYS A 175 6.07 6.62 -20.77
CA LYS A 175 6.98 7.62 -21.37
C LYS A 175 8.22 7.83 -20.49
N ASP A 176 8.05 7.67 -19.19
CA ASP A 176 9.13 7.83 -18.21
C ASP A 176 9.88 6.53 -17.91
N GLU A 177 9.53 5.40 -18.52
CA GLU A 177 10.13 4.08 -18.26
C GLU A 177 11.66 4.12 -18.40
N HIS A 178 12.16 4.81 -19.43
CA HIS A 178 13.59 4.96 -19.68
C HIS A 178 14.32 5.80 -18.62
N LYS A 179 13.63 6.75 -17.97
CA LYS A 179 14.22 7.57 -16.89
C LYS A 179 14.48 6.76 -15.62
N TYR A 180 13.83 5.61 -15.49
CA TYR A 180 13.95 4.71 -14.33
C TYR A 180 14.62 3.37 -14.69
N ALA A 181 14.99 3.16 -15.96
CA ALA A 181 15.62 1.93 -16.43
C ALA A 181 17.02 1.70 -15.81
N ASP A 182 17.75 2.78 -15.50
CA ASP A 182 19.11 2.70 -14.94
C ASP A 182 19.14 2.38 -13.44
N LEU A 183 17.99 2.34 -12.77
CA LEU A 183 17.88 2.00 -11.34
C LEU A 183 17.90 0.48 -11.09
N GLN A 184 18.07 -0.33 -12.15
CA GLN A 184 18.08 -1.78 -12.08
C GLN A 184 19.39 -2.38 -11.55
N ASP A 185 20.47 -1.62 -11.35
CA ASP A 185 21.75 -2.21 -10.96
C ASP A 185 22.51 -1.43 -9.86
N PRO A 186 22.49 -1.90 -8.60
CA PRO A 186 23.38 -1.41 -7.54
C PRO A 186 24.89 -1.56 -7.86
N LYS A 187 25.26 -2.30 -8.92
CA LYS A 187 26.66 -2.46 -9.34
C LYS A 187 27.14 -1.45 -10.37
N SER A 188 26.27 -0.62 -10.94
CA SER A 188 26.66 0.39 -11.93
C SER A 188 27.18 1.70 -11.32
N ALA A 189 26.99 1.93 -10.01
CA ALA A 189 27.45 3.12 -9.28
C ALA A 189 28.93 3.09 -8.86
N LYS A 190 29.77 2.32 -9.58
CA LYS A 190 31.23 2.40 -9.49
C LYS A 190 31.81 2.33 -10.89
N ASN A 191 31.98 3.49 -11.51
CA ASN A 191 33.03 3.75 -12.48
C ASN A 191 33.67 5.09 -12.11
#